data_AF-A0A2E4IDL2-F1
#
_entry.id   AF-A0A2E4IDL2-F1
#
_cell.length_a   1.000
_cell.length_b   1.000
_cell.length_c   1.000
_cell.angle_alpha   90.00
_cell.angle_beta   90.00
_cell.angle_gamma   90.00
#
_symmetry.space_group_name_H-M   'P 1'
#
loop_
_entity.id
_entity.type
_entity.pdbx_description
1 polymer ?
#
loop_
_entity_poly.entity_id
_entity_poly.type
_entity_poly.pdbx_seq_one_letter_code
_entity_poly.pdbx_strand_id
1 'polypeptide(L)'
;MPSGRPAKKYPDHATVQVILNMPGRVRNELADYVKTIGSSMNEWCGVVIRKALEEAQGLGPVPPPAAPKPERVDILRQYLTGESVLEPCGKPYPCEREDVDPEFHGAVEFCGYCRIKVN
;
A
#
# COMPACT_ATOMS: atom_id res chain seq x y z
N MET A 1 -0.61 18.51 25.82
CA MET A 1 -1.51 17.52 26.44
C MET A 1 -2.28 16.83 25.32
N PRO A 2 -2.27 15.50 25.19
CA PRO A 2 -3.11 14.83 24.20
C PRO A 2 -4.58 15.10 24.56
N SER A 3 -5.33 15.69 23.63
CA SER A 3 -6.74 16.03 23.80
C SER A 3 -7.54 14.75 24.05
N GLY A 4 -8.11 14.64 25.26
CA GLY A 4 -8.72 13.43 25.81
C GLY A 4 -10.07 13.00 25.23
N ARG A 5 -10.14 12.76 23.92
CA ARG A 5 -11.19 11.89 23.35
C ARG A 5 -10.55 10.60 22.85
N PRO A 6 -11.08 9.42 23.21
CA PRO A 6 -10.59 8.17 22.65
C PRO A 6 -10.74 8.22 21.13
N ALA A 7 -9.73 7.71 20.42
CA ALA A 7 -9.76 7.64 18.97
C ALA A 7 -10.94 6.78 18.52
N LYS A 8 -11.77 7.31 17.62
CA LYS A 8 -12.87 6.57 17.02
C LYS A 8 -12.28 5.48 16.12
N LYS A 9 -12.65 4.22 16.37
CA LYS A 9 -12.31 3.09 15.50
C LYS A 9 -13.37 3.00 14.39
N TYR A 10 -12.91 2.75 13.17
CA TYR A 10 -13.74 2.55 12.00
C TYR A 10 -13.62 1.09 11.53
N PRO A 11 -14.60 0.55 10.79
CA PRO A 11 -14.47 -0.75 10.13
C PRO A 11 -13.31 -0.75 9.13
N ASP A 12 -12.63 -1.89 8.98
CA ASP A 12 -11.40 -2.00 8.16
C ASP A 12 -11.62 -1.66 6.67
N HIS A 13 -12.81 -1.94 6.14
CA HIS A 13 -13.19 -1.66 4.75
C HIS A 13 -13.78 -0.26 4.54
N ALA A 14 -13.90 0.56 5.59
CA ALA A 14 -14.53 1.87 5.50
C ALA A 14 -13.54 2.92 4.98
N THR A 15 -13.95 3.69 3.97
CA THR A 15 -13.24 4.90 3.58
C THR A 15 -13.56 6.03 4.56
N VAL A 16 -12.50 6.64 5.12
CA VAL A 16 -12.64 7.68 6.15
C VAL A 16 -11.93 8.95 5.69
N GLN A 17 -12.57 10.09 5.92
CA GLN A 17 -11.96 11.39 5.70
C GLN A 17 -11.13 11.81 6.91
N VAL A 18 -9.87 12.20 6.68
CA VAL A 18 -9.00 12.78 7.70
C VAL A 18 -8.78 14.26 7.37
N ILE A 19 -9.03 15.13 8.35
CA ILE A 19 -8.77 16.57 8.24
C ILE A 19 -7.47 16.87 8.98
N LEU A 20 -6.47 17.35 8.25
CA LEU A 20 -5.16 17.69 8.80
C LEU A 20 -4.99 19.21 8.84
N ASN A 21 -4.65 19.73 10.02
CA ASN A 21 -4.24 21.12 10.18
C ASN A 21 -2.72 21.21 10.04
N MET A 22 -2.25 21.92 9.02
CA MET A 22 -0.82 22.11 8.77
C MET A 22 -0.52 23.53 8.29
N PRO A 23 0.72 24.01 8.45
CA PRO A 23 1.12 25.32 7.93
C PRO A 23 0.95 25.40 6.40
N GLY A 24 0.48 26.54 5.91
CA GLY A 24 0.27 26.76 4.47
C GLY A 24 1.53 26.51 3.62
N ARG A 25 2.72 26.83 4.14
CA ARG A 25 3.99 26.54 3.46
C ARG A 25 4.16 25.05 3.15
N VAL A 26 3.87 24.18 4.11
CA VAL A 26 4.02 22.72 3.99
C VAL A 26 3.01 22.17 3.01
N ARG A 27 1.77 22.70 3.04
CA ARG A 27 0.74 22.34 2.07
C ARG A 27 1.15 22.69 0.63
N ASN A 28 1.77 23.86 0.43
CA ASN A 28 2.22 24.30 -0.88
C ASN A 28 3.39 23.45 -1.40
N GLU A 29 4.39 23.20 -0.55
CA GLU A 29 5.50 22.29 -0.87
C GLU A 29 5.00 20.89 -1.26
N LEU A 30 4.02 20.38 -0.51
CA LEU A 30 3.37 19.11 -0.82
C LEU A 30 2.65 19.17 -2.18
N ALA A 31 1.90 20.24 -2.45
CA ALA A 31 1.17 20.41 -3.70
C ALA A 31 2.11 20.47 -4.92
N ASP A 32 3.29 21.09 -4.78
CA ASP A 32 4.28 21.13 -5.85
C ASP A 32 4.99 19.78 -6.01
N TYR A 33 5.32 19.11 -4.91
CA TYR A 33 5.91 17.77 -4.94
C TYR A 33 5.02 16.75 -5.65
N VAL A 34 3.73 16.67 -5.31
CA VAL A 34 2.84 15.67 -5.91
C VAL A 34 2.62 15.87 -7.41
N LYS A 35 2.73 17.11 -7.91
CA LYS A 35 2.73 17.39 -9.36
C LYS A 35 3.93 16.76 -10.06
N THR A 36 5.12 16.78 -9.43
CA THR A 36 6.34 16.22 -10.04
C THR A 36 6.27 14.70 -10.22
N ILE A 37 5.58 14.00 -9.31
CA ILE A 37 5.42 12.54 -9.33
C ILE A 37 4.12 12.06 -9.99
N GLY A 38 3.28 12.99 -10.49
CA GLY A 38 2.01 12.66 -11.13
C GLY A 38 0.99 11.99 -10.21
N SER A 39 0.97 12.34 -8.92
CA SER A 39 0.05 11.77 -7.93
C SER A 39 -0.83 12.87 -7.30
N SER A 40 -1.89 12.48 -6.59
CA SER A 40 -2.70 13.41 -5.81
C SER A 40 -2.14 13.60 -4.39
N MET A 41 -2.46 14.74 -3.77
CA MET A 41 -2.09 14.99 -2.37
C MET A 41 -2.66 13.93 -1.43
N ASN A 42 -3.89 13.47 -1.66
CA ASN A 42 -4.55 12.50 -0.81
C ASN A 42 -3.89 11.11 -0.89
N GLU A 43 -3.54 10.67 -2.10
CA GLU A 43 -2.79 9.42 -2.31
C GLU A 43 -1.43 9.47 -1.62
N TRP A 44 -0.68 10.54 -1.85
CA TRP A 44 0.64 10.70 -1.25
C TRP A 44 0.56 10.72 0.28
N CYS A 45 -0.38 11.47 0.86
CA CYS A 45 -0.60 11.48 2.30
C CYS A 45 -0.97 10.09 2.84
N GLY A 46 -1.83 9.34 2.14
CA GLY A 46 -2.18 7.97 2.54
C GLY A 46 -0.97 7.05 2.61
N VAL A 47 -0.13 7.06 1.57
CA VAL A 47 1.09 6.25 1.51
C VAL A 47 2.07 6.62 2.61
N VAL A 48 2.30 7.92 2.85
CA VAL A 48 3.23 8.39 3.89
C VAL A 48 2.73 8.02 5.29
N ILE A 49 1.43 8.18 5.56
CA ILE A 49 0.85 7.81 6.85
C ILE A 49 0.99 6.30 7.09
N ARG A 50 0.72 5.48 6.08
CA ARG A 50 0.89 4.03 6.21
C ARG A 50 2.33 3.66 6.52
N LYS A 51 3.29 4.21 5.77
CA LYS A 51 4.71 3.95 5.99
C LYS A 51 5.15 4.37 7.40
N ALA A 52 4.69 5.52 7.88
CA ALA A 52 4.98 5.97 9.24
C ALA A 52 4.39 5.04 10.32
N LEU A 53 3.20 4.45 10.09
CA LEU A 53 2.61 3.45 10.99
C LEU A 53 3.38 2.13 10.97
N GLU A 54 3.82 1.67 9.79
CA GLU A 54 4.66 0.48 9.65
C GLU A 54 5.98 0.64 10.42
N GLU A 55 6.67 1.78 10.23
CA GLU A 55 7.90 2.12 10.94
C GLU A 55 7.67 2.18 12.47
N ALA A 56 6.56 2.80 12.91
CA ALA A 56 6.20 2.87 14.33
C ALA A 56 5.89 1.50 14.95
N GLN A 57 5.43 0.53 14.14
CA GLN A 57 5.20 -0.85 14.54
C GLN A 57 6.48 -1.70 14.52
N GLY A 58 7.62 -1.12 14.14
CA GLY A 58 8.88 -1.84 13.99
C GLY A 58 8.93 -2.74 12.75
N LEU A 59 7.99 -2.59 11.81
CA LEU A 59 8.08 -3.22 10.52
C LEU A 59 9.19 -2.50 9.74
N GLY A 60 10.24 -3.24 9.42
CA GLY A 60 11.38 -2.74 8.66
C GLY A 60 10.99 -2.30 7.24
N PRO A 61 11.95 -1.76 6.47
CA PRO A 61 11.69 -1.36 5.08
C PRO A 61 11.10 -2.53 4.29
N VAL A 62 10.08 -2.24 3.49
CA VAL A 62 9.44 -3.22 2.60
C VAL A 62 10.53 -3.94 1.80
N PRO A 63 10.59 -5.27 1.81
CA PRO A 63 11.62 -6.00 1.07
C PRO A 63 11.51 -5.69 -0.42
N PRO A 64 12.65 -5.62 -1.15
CA PRO A 64 12.61 -5.46 -2.60
C PRO A 64 11.83 -6.64 -3.22
N PRO A 65 11.11 -6.41 -4.33
CA PRO A 65 10.35 -7.47 -4.97
C PRO A 65 11.30 -8.61 -5.41
N ALA A 66 10.99 -9.84 -4.99
CA ALA A 66 11.80 -11.00 -5.31
C ALA A 66 11.64 -11.44 -6.79
N ALA A 67 10.50 -11.11 -7.39
CA ALA A 67 10.14 -11.41 -8.77
C ALA A 67 9.22 -10.31 -9.34
N PRO A 68 9.16 -10.13 -10.67
CA PRO A 68 8.11 -9.32 -11.30
C PRO A 68 6.71 -9.88 -11.01
N LYS A 69 5.68 -9.04 -11.11
CA LYS A 69 4.29 -9.48 -10.96
C LYS A 69 3.98 -10.48 -12.10
N PRO A 70 3.51 -11.70 -11.79
CA PRO A 70 3.21 -12.68 -12.82
C PRO A 70 2.16 -12.17 -13.80
N GLU A 71 2.43 -12.30 -15.10
CA GLU A 71 1.43 -12.08 -16.13
C GLU A 71 0.58 -13.33 -16.35
N ARG A 72 -0.55 -13.19 -17.05
CA ARG A 72 -1.41 -14.34 -17.41
C ARG A 72 -0.64 -15.43 -18.17
N VAL A 73 0.35 -15.03 -18.97
CA VAL A 73 1.21 -15.95 -19.71
C VAL A 73 2.08 -16.78 -18.77
N ASP A 74 2.58 -16.19 -17.69
CA ASP A 74 3.40 -16.90 -16.70
C ASP A 74 2.56 -17.91 -15.92
N ILE A 75 1.32 -17.55 -15.57
CA ILE A 75 0.37 -18.45 -14.91
C ILE A 75 0.03 -19.65 -15.82
N LEU A 76 -0.17 -19.41 -17.11
CA LEU A 76 -0.41 -20.49 -18.09
C LEU A 76 0.84 -21.37 -18.27
N ARG A 77 2.04 -20.79 -18.28
CA ARG A 77 3.29 -21.56 -18.31
C ARG A 77 3.44 -22.44 -17.08
N GLN A 78 3.18 -21.92 -15.88
CA GLN A 78 3.17 -22.71 -14.64
C GLN A 78 2.23 -23.92 -14.75
N TYR A 79 1.02 -23.71 -15.28
CA TYR A 79 0.05 -24.79 -15.45
C TYR A 79 0.52 -25.87 -16.44
N LEU A 80 1.17 -25.47 -17.54
CA LEU A 80 1.61 -26.37 -18.61
C LEU A 80 2.94 -27.07 -18.32
N THR A 81 3.85 -26.41 -17.59
CA THR A 81 5.23 -26.90 -17.36
C THR A 81 5.44 -27.45 -15.95
N GLY A 82 4.58 -27.09 -14.99
CA GLY A 82 4.76 -27.40 -13.58
C GLY A 82 5.78 -26.52 -12.87
N GLU A 83 6.38 -25.52 -13.54
CA GLU A 83 7.33 -24.60 -12.92
C GLU A 83 6.61 -23.66 -11.94
N SER A 84 7.12 -23.52 -10.71
CA SER A 84 6.54 -22.61 -9.72
C SER A 84 6.91 -21.16 -10.03
N VAL A 85 5.91 -20.36 -10.42
CA VAL A 85 6.08 -18.92 -10.61
C VAL A 85 6.07 -18.22 -9.26
N LEU A 86 7.03 -17.34 -9.02
CA LEU A 86 7.12 -16.55 -7.80
C LEU A 86 6.34 -15.24 -7.96
N GLU A 87 5.65 -14.84 -6.90
CA GLU A 87 5.08 -13.51 -6.78
C GLU A 87 6.12 -12.48 -6.31
N PRO A 88 5.83 -11.16 -6.40
CA PRO A 88 6.73 -10.11 -5.90
C PRO A 88 7.12 -10.25 -4.42
N CYS A 89 6.29 -10.93 -3.62
CA CYS A 89 6.57 -11.25 -2.23
C CYS A 89 7.55 -12.42 -2.02
N GLY A 90 8.01 -13.06 -3.10
CA GLY A 90 8.93 -14.20 -3.06
C GLY A 90 8.27 -15.53 -2.73
N LYS A 91 6.94 -15.58 -2.61
CA LYS A 91 6.16 -16.82 -2.42
C LYS A 91 5.69 -17.39 -3.76
N PRO A 92 5.53 -18.71 -3.88
CA PRO A 92 4.97 -19.32 -5.08
C PRO A 92 3.51 -18.90 -5.30
N TYR A 93 3.14 -18.73 -6.57
CA TYR A 93 1.77 -18.51 -7.01
C TYR A 93 0.98 -19.84 -6.97
N PRO A 94 -0.30 -19.84 -6.53
CA PRO A 94 -1.03 -18.71 -5.97
C PRO A 94 -0.61 -18.40 -4.52
N CYS A 95 -0.31 -17.13 -4.24
CA CYS A 95 -0.25 -16.62 -2.87
C CYS A 95 -1.67 -16.69 -2.28
N GLU A 96 -1.81 -16.89 -0.95
CA GLU A 96 -3.07 -16.82 -0.18
C GLU A 96 -3.73 -15.41 -0.20
N ARG A 97 -3.65 -14.69 -1.33
CA ARG A 97 -4.34 -13.42 -1.57
C ARG A 97 -5.86 -13.54 -1.45
N GLU A 98 -6.42 -14.75 -1.57
CA GLU A 98 -7.86 -14.97 -1.53
C GLU A 98 -8.48 -14.64 -0.15
N ASP A 99 -7.68 -14.63 0.93
CA ASP A 99 -8.18 -14.39 2.29
C ASP A 99 -7.91 -12.98 2.84
N VAL A 100 -7.27 -12.09 2.08
CA VAL A 100 -6.95 -10.73 2.56
C VAL A 100 -7.30 -9.68 1.52
N ASP A 101 -8.31 -8.86 1.84
CA ASP A 101 -8.77 -7.78 0.98
C ASP A 101 -7.62 -6.81 0.62
N PRO A 102 -7.51 -6.40 -0.65
CA PRO A 102 -6.55 -5.38 -1.05
C PRO A 102 -6.81 -4.04 -0.34
N GLU A 103 -5.75 -3.40 0.12
CA GLU A 103 -5.79 -2.08 0.76
C GLU A 103 -5.63 -0.99 -0.30
N PHE A 104 -6.57 -0.05 -0.32
CA PHE A 104 -6.57 1.07 -1.26
C PHE A 104 -6.20 2.39 -0.57
N HIS A 105 -5.23 3.11 -1.15
CA HIS A 105 -4.94 4.50 -0.80
C HIS A 105 -5.10 5.37 -2.06
N GLY A 106 -6.31 5.89 -2.27
CA GLY A 106 -6.67 6.56 -3.52
C GLY A 106 -6.71 5.56 -4.69
N ALA A 107 -6.00 5.83 -5.79
CA ALA A 107 -5.88 4.88 -6.91
C ALA A 107 -4.79 3.81 -6.73
N VAL A 108 -4.03 3.85 -5.63
CA VAL A 108 -2.93 2.91 -5.40
C VAL A 108 -3.43 1.72 -4.58
N GLU A 109 -3.24 0.53 -5.15
CA GLU A 109 -3.61 -0.75 -4.53
C GLU A 109 -2.39 -1.44 -3.91
N PHE A 110 -2.58 -2.00 -2.72
CA PHE A 110 -1.59 -2.80 -2.01
C PHE A 110 -2.18 -4.14 -1.60
N CYS A 111 -1.36 -5.19 -1.63
CA CYS A 111 -1.80 -6.50 -1.19
C CYS A 111 -1.95 -6.50 0.34
N GLY A 112 -3.11 -6.89 0.87
CA GLY A 112 -3.36 -6.93 2.31
C GLY A 112 -2.42 -7.86 3.09
N TYR A 113 -1.83 -8.86 2.42
CA TYR A 113 -0.87 -9.79 3.03
C TYR A 113 0.58 -9.28 3.00
N CYS A 114 1.13 -9.03 1.81
CA CYS A 114 2.54 -8.68 1.65
C CYS A 114 2.81 -7.16 1.66
N ARG A 115 1.76 -6.32 1.63
CA ARG A 115 1.81 -4.84 1.64
C ARG A 115 2.62 -4.21 0.51
N ILE A 116 2.98 -5.02 -0.50
CA ILE A 116 3.60 -4.59 -1.74
C ILE A 116 2.54 -3.95 -2.64
N LYS A 117 2.93 -2.87 -3.34
CA LYS A 117 2.09 -2.19 -4.32
C LYS A 117 1.76 -3.15 -5.47
N VAL A 118 0.47 -3.30 -5.79
CA VAL A 118 -0.03 -4.27 -6.78
C VAL A 118 -0.36 -3.60 -8.12
N ASN A 119 -0.51 -2.26 -8.13
CA ASN A 119 -0.64 -1.41 -9.32
C ASN A 119 0.69 -0.86 -9.83
#